data_AF-A0A6J6ZA38-F1
#
_entry.id   AF-A0A6J6ZA38-F1
#
_cell.length_a   1.000
_cell.length_b   1.000
_cell.length_c   1.000
_cell.angle_alpha   90.00
_cell.angle_beta   90.00
_cell.angle_gamma   90.00
#
_symmetry.space_group_name_H-M   'P 1'
#
loop_
_entity.id
_entity.type
_entity.pdbx_description
1 polymer ?
#
loop_
_entity_poly.entity_id
_entity_poly.type
_entity_poly.pdbx_seq_one_letter_code
_entity_poly.pdbx_strand_id
1 'polypeptide(L)'
;MVELVREHTSPLGPSPSGLHHMAFMVDSLHGGIEWCAQQGWPLTLHAQTSGGQEFVFCDARDDLGHFIEMYEPSERLLGFYDHVRQLSQTPS
;
A
#
# COMPACT_ATOMS: atom_id res chain seq x y z
N MET A 1 -0.74 -2.12 10.64
CA MET A 1 -0.96 -0.66 10.54
C MET A 1 -1.64 -0.43 9.21
N VAL A 2 -2.80 0.24 9.20
CA VAL A 2 -3.54 0.61 7.99
C VAL A 2 -3.50 2.13 7.93
N GLU A 3 -2.99 2.70 6.85
CA GLU A 3 -3.02 4.15 6.64
C GLU A 3 -3.77 4.49 5.36
N LEU A 4 -4.67 5.46 5.48
CA LEU A 4 -5.40 6.03 4.35
C LEU A 4 -4.50 7.11 3.73
N VAL A 5 -3.84 6.80 2.61
CA VAL A 5 -3.09 7.82 1.87
C VAL A 5 -4.08 8.77 1.22
N ARG A 6 -4.23 9.96 1.78
CA ARG A 6 -5.01 11.03 1.18
C ARG A 6 -4.14 11.78 0.18
N GLU A 7 -4.37 11.56 -1.11
CA GLU A 7 -3.71 12.33 -2.15
C GLU A 7 -4.25 13.77 -2.15
N HIS A 8 -3.35 14.76 -1.99
CA HIS A 8 -3.68 16.19 -1.94
C HIS A 8 -3.57 16.88 -3.31
N THR A 9 -3.15 16.16 -4.34
CA THR A 9 -3.10 16.63 -5.72
C THR A 9 -4.46 16.50 -6.39
N SER A 10 -4.77 17.42 -7.32
CA SER A 10 -5.95 17.30 -8.17
C SER A 10 -5.94 15.95 -8.89
N PRO A 11 -7.09 15.26 -9.02
CA PRO A 11 -7.15 13.96 -9.70
C PRO A 11 -6.48 14.03 -11.07
N LEU A 12 -5.58 13.10 -11.35
CA LEU A 12 -4.91 13.00 -12.66
C LEU A 12 -5.87 12.51 -13.78
N GLY A 13 -7.15 12.29 -13.47
CA GLY A 13 -8.20 11.91 -14.40
C GLY A 13 -9.62 12.28 -13.93
N PRO A 14 -10.68 11.87 -14.64
CA PRO A 14 -12.06 12.14 -14.27
C PRO A 14 -12.50 11.32 -13.06
N SER A 15 -13.03 11.94 -12.01
CA SER A 15 -13.62 11.23 -10.86
C SER A 15 -14.67 10.19 -11.31
N PRO A 16 -14.59 8.93 -10.83
CA PRO A 16 -13.71 8.44 -9.77
C PRO A 16 -12.44 7.78 -10.33
N SER A 17 -11.60 8.50 -11.06
CA SER A 17 -10.31 7.98 -11.51
C SER A 17 -9.29 8.03 -10.39
N GLY A 18 -8.65 6.91 -10.12
CA GLY A 18 -7.54 6.79 -9.18
C GLY A 18 -7.40 5.35 -8.70
N LEU A 19 -6.18 4.93 -8.39
CA LEU A 19 -5.94 3.61 -7.79
C LEU A 19 -6.15 3.73 -6.28
N HIS A 20 -7.36 3.45 -5.80
CA HIS A 20 -7.65 3.40 -4.36
C HIS A 20 -7.15 2.08 -3.76
N HIS A 21 -6.33 2.17 -2.72
CA HIS A 21 -5.69 1.01 -2.09
C HIS A 21 -5.51 1.24 -0.59
N MET A 22 -5.29 0.13 0.13
CA MET A 22 -4.75 0.18 1.49
C MET A 22 -3.45 -0.60 1.56
N ALA A 23 -2.46 -0.01 2.23
CA ALA A 23 -1.11 -0.52 2.28
C ALA A 23 -0.77 -1.21 3.60
N PHE A 24 -0.03 -2.31 3.51
CA PHE A 24 0.35 -3.14 4.64
C PHE A 24 1.83 -3.53 4.56
N MET A 25 2.55 -3.34 5.68
CA MET A 25 3.81 -4.05 5.88
C MET A 25 3.52 -5.51 6.19
N VAL A 26 4.19 -6.41 5.48
CA VAL A 26 4.09 -7.86 5.67
C VAL A 26 5.46 -8.44 5.96
N ASP A 27 5.49 -9.55 6.71
CA ASP A 27 6.75 -10.26 7.01
C ASP A 27 7.33 -10.94 5.77
N SER A 28 6.47 -11.30 4.81
CA SER A 28 6.85 -11.89 3.53
C SER A 28 5.87 -11.49 2.43
N LEU A 29 6.37 -10.93 1.33
CA LEU A 29 5.57 -10.66 0.13
C LEU A 29 4.98 -11.95 -0.44
N HIS A 30 5.77 -13.01 -0.52
CA HIS A 30 5.31 -14.30 -1.01
C HIS A 30 4.14 -14.84 -0.17
N GLY A 31 4.28 -14.86 1.16
CA GLY A 31 3.20 -15.31 2.06
C GLY A 31 1.96 -14.42 1.99
N GLY A 32 2.14 -13.09 1.86
CA GLY A 32 1.04 -12.15 1.69
C GLY A 32 0.26 -12.37 0.38
N ILE A 33 0.98 -12.62 -0.72
CA ILE A 33 0.38 -12.93 -2.03
C ILE A 33 -0.40 -14.25 -1.97
N GLU A 34 0.17 -15.29 -1.37
CA GLU A 34 -0.53 -16.59 -1.20
C GLU A 34 -1.79 -16.44 -0.36
N TRP A 35 -1.73 -15.66 0.72
CA TRP A 35 -2.89 -15.38 1.56
C TRP A 35 -3.98 -14.62 0.79
N CYS A 36 -3.62 -13.62 -0.01
CA CYS A 36 -4.56 -12.90 -0.87
C CYS A 36 -5.19 -13.83 -1.91
N ALA A 37 -4.39 -14.71 -2.53
CA ALA A 37 -4.90 -15.69 -3.49
C ALA A 37 -5.92 -16.64 -2.85
N GLN A 38 -5.74 -17.05 -1.59
CA GLN A 38 -6.72 -17.85 -0.84
C GLN A 38 -8.04 -17.12 -0.59
N GLN A 39 -8.03 -15.78 -0.57
CA GLN A 39 -9.26 -14.97 -0.49
C GLN A 39 -9.91 -14.76 -1.87
N GLY A 40 -9.28 -15.19 -2.96
CA GLY A 40 -9.72 -14.88 -4.31
C GLY A 40 -9.30 -13.49 -4.81
N TRP A 41 -8.30 -12.85 -4.17
CA TRP A 41 -7.79 -11.53 -4.56
C TRP A 41 -6.51 -11.67 -5.40
N PRO A 42 -6.59 -11.67 -6.73
CA PRO A 42 -5.45 -11.97 -7.58
C PRO A 42 -4.36 -10.89 -7.54
N LEU A 43 -3.10 -11.31 -7.66
CA LEU A 43 -1.97 -10.41 -7.87
C LEU A 43 -2.14 -9.67 -9.21
N THR A 44 -2.14 -8.33 -9.15
CA THR A 44 -2.34 -7.44 -10.30
C THR A 44 -1.06 -6.70 -10.68
N LEU A 45 -0.19 -6.41 -9.70
CA LEU A 45 1.10 -5.75 -9.92
C LEU A 45 2.14 -6.36 -8.99
N HIS A 46 3.34 -6.60 -9.50
CA HIS A 46 4.57 -6.77 -8.72
C HIS A 46 5.62 -5.83 -9.32
N ALA A 47 6.11 -4.90 -8.52
CA ALA A 47 7.04 -3.89 -8.97
C ALA A 47 8.11 -3.59 -7.90
N GLN A 48 9.15 -2.89 -8.32
CA GLN A 48 10.21 -2.40 -7.47
C GLN A 48 10.47 -0.92 -7.78
N THR A 49 10.62 -0.12 -6.74
CA THR A 49 11.05 1.28 -6.87
C THR A 49 12.52 1.35 -7.29
N SER A 50 12.95 2.48 -7.85
CA SER A 50 14.38 2.69 -8.18
C SER A 50 15.32 2.61 -6.96
N GLY A 51 14.78 2.76 -5.75
CA GLY A 51 15.49 2.59 -4.48
C GLY A 51 15.51 1.15 -3.95
N GLY A 52 15.01 0.17 -4.71
CA GLY A 52 15.04 -1.25 -4.35
C GLY A 52 13.87 -1.75 -3.49
N GLN A 53 12.96 -0.89 -3.03
CA GLN A 53 11.77 -1.33 -2.29
C GLN A 53 10.81 -2.05 -3.26
N GLU A 54 10.56 -3.33 -3.00
CA GLU A 54 9.51 -4.12 -3.67
C GLU A 54 8.15 -3.85 -3.05
N PHE A 55 7.12 -3.90 -3.88
CA PHE A 55 5.72 -3.82 -3.48
C PHE A 55 4.82 -4.53 -4.49
N VAL A 56 3.65 -4.94 -4.04
CA VAL A 56 2.66 -5.66 -4.85
C VAL A 56 1.26 -5.10 -4.64
N PHE A 57 0.40 -5.25 -5.64
CA PHE A 57 -1.05 -5.01 -5.51
C PHE A 57 -1.83 -6.29 -5.75
N CYS A 58 -2.72 -6.64 -4.82
CA CYS A 58 -3.75 -7.65 -5.00
C CYS A 58 -5.13 -7.00 -5.16
N ASP A 59 -5.95 -7.51 -6.07
CA ASP A 59 -7.27 -6.96 -6.36
C ASP A 59 -8.34 -7.52 -5.43
N ALA A 60 -8.74 -6.71 -4.46
CA ALA A 60 -9.81 -7.03 -3.51
C ALA A 60 -11.05 -6.15 -3.74
N ARG A 61 -11.20 -5.54 -4.92
CA ARG A 61 -12.25 -4.53 -5.15
C ARG A 61 -13.67 -5.09 -5.03
N ASP A 62 -13.89 -6.34 -5.46
CA ASP A 62 -15.21 -6.95 -5.39
C ASP A 62 -15.68 -7.16 -3.94
N ASP A 63 -14.74 -7.43 -3.01
CA ASP A 63 -15.05 -7.69 -1.60
C ASP A 63 -14.90 -6.44 -0.71
N LEU A 64 -13.89 -5.62 -0.97
CA LEU A 64 -13.44 -4.52 -0.10
C LEU A 64 -13.51 -3.13 -0.75
N GLY A 65 -13.76 -3.04 -2.06
CA GLY A 65 -13.81 -1.77 -2.79
C GLY A 65 -12.45 -1.09 -3.00
N HIS A 66 -11.33 -1.79 -2.75
CA HIS A 66 -9.98 -1.26 -2.94
C HIS A 66 -8.96 -2.36 -3.26
N PHE A 67 -7.78 -1.98 -3.75
CA PHE A 67 -6.65 -2.89 -3.84
C PHE A 67 -5.95 -3.06 -2.47
N ILE A 68 -5.26 -4.17 -2.29
CA ILE A 68 -4.34 -4.40 -1.17
C ILE A 68 -2.93 -4.18 -1.68
N GLU A 69 -2.25 -3.17 -1.15
CA GLU A 69 -0.82 -2.97 -1.38
C GLU A 69 -0.03 -3.66 -0.27
N MET A 70 1.01 -4.41 -0.62
CA MET A 70 1.90 -5.04 0.35
C MET A 70 3.36 -4.75 0.03
N TYR A 71 4.18 -4.64 1.07
CA TYR A 71 5.63 -4.53 1.00
C TYR A 71 6.28 -5.10 2.26
N GLU A 72 7.49 -5.63 2.12
CA GLU A 72 8.32 -5.99 3.27
C GLU A 72 8.98 -4.74 3.89
N PRO A 73 9.20 -4.72 5.22
CA PRO A 73 9.83 -3.59 5.88
C PRO A 73 11.28 -3.42 5.41
N SER A 74 11.68 -2.17 5.19
CA SER A 74 13.08 -1.78 4.98
C SER A 74 13.44 -0.64 5.93
N GLU A 75 14.73 -0.45 6.23
CA GLU A 75 15.17 0.66 7.09
C GLU A 75 14.67 2.02 6.58
N ARG A 76 14.69 2.22 5.26
CA ARG A 76 14.19 3.43 4.61
C ARG A 76 12.69 3.63 4.85
N LEU A 77 11.90 2.57 4.71
CA LEU A 77 10.46 2.63 4.85
C LEU A 77 10.05 2.83 6.31
N LEU A 78 10.69 2.10 7.23
CA LEU A 78 10.48 2.27 8.67
C LEU A 78 10.80 3.69 9.11
N GLY A 79 11.95 4.23 8.69
CA GLY A 79 12.34 5.61 8.99
C GLY A 79 11.35 6.65 8.44
N PHE A 80 10.79 6.41 7.25
CA PHE A 80 9.74 7.27 6.69
C PHE A 80 8.47 7.27 7.56
N TYR A 81 7.99 6.09 7.95
CA TYR A 81 6.78 5.99 8.80
C TYR A 81 7.00 6.55 10.20
N ASP A 82 8.20 6.38 10.77
CA ASP A 82 8.56 7.04 12.03
C ASP A 82 8.54 8.57 11.90
N HIS A 83 9.03 9.10 10.78
CA HIS A 83 8.96 10.54 10.51
C HIS A 83 7.51 11.05 10.42
N VAL A 84 6.66 10.37 9.65
CA VAL A 84 5.22 10.71 9.55
C VAL A 84 4.56 10.65 10.94
N ARG A 85 4.85 9.61 11.72
CA ARG A 85 4.34 9.47 13.09
C ARG A 85 4.74 10.66 13.96
N GLN A 86 6.01 11.06 13.96
CA GLN A 86 6.49 12.20 14.75
C GLN A 86 5.77 13.50 14.36
N LEU A 87 5.59 13.75 13.07
CA LEU A 87 4.85 14.92 12.58
C LEU A 87 3.38 14.89 13.02
N SER A 88 2.73 13.74 12.98
CA SER A 88 1.32 13.60 13.39
C SER A 88 1.06 13.85 14.88
N GLN A 89 2.10 13.74 15.70
CA GLN A 89 2.04 13.92 17.15
C GLN A 89 2.44 15.33 17.60
N THR A 90 3.00 16.14 16.69
CA THR A 90 3.43 17.50 17.01
C THR A 90 2.20 18.43 16.92
N PRO A 91 1.78 19.10 18.02
CA PRO A 91 0.65 20.02 17.99
C PRO A 91 0.94 21.18 17.04
N SER A 92 -0.06 21.60 16.26
CA SER A 92 0.01 22.78 15.38
C SER A 92 0.20 24.09 16.15
#